data_AF-A0A1U7J2W6-F1
#
_entry.id   AF-A0A1U7J2W6-F1
#
_cell.length_a   1.000
_cell.length_b   1.000
_cell.length_c   1.000
_cell.angle_alpha   90.00
_cell.angle_beta   90.00
_cell.angle_gamma   90.00
#
_symmetry.space_group_name_H-M   'P 1'
#
loop_
_entity.id
_entity.type
_entity.pdbx_description
1 polymer ?
#
loop_
_entity_poly.entity_id
_entity_poly.type
_entity_poly.pdbx_seq_one_letter_code
_entity_poly.pdbx_strand_id
1 'polypeptide(L)'
;MANLRSEVAMIVSSLQFLTSNAAYHDLALRCQEYLHYQQRGWADQRELAEDMLFNLLVEYLVNTGVPRPKAEQFCTNGDNLTELAMRISSTLGPAIA
;
A
#
# COMPACT_ATOMS: atom_id res chain seq x y z
N MET A 1 -16.25 20.86 -3.27
CA MET A 1 -15.11 20.11 -3.87
C MET A 1 -14.04 20.00 -2.80
N ALA A 2 -14.00 18.87 -2.09
CA ALA A 2 -12.94 18.61 -1.13
C ALA A 2 -11.62 18.54 -1.90
N ASN A 3 -10.61 19.26 -1.42
CA ASN A 3 -9.35 19.46 -2.12
C ASN A 3 -8.54 18.16 -2.01
N LEU A 4 -8.43 17.42 -3.12
CA LEU A 4 -7.69 16.15 -3.22
C LEU A 4 -6.29 16.22 -2.57
N ARG A 5 -5.65 17.39 -2.62
CA ARG A 5 -4.35 17.65 -1.96
C ARG A 5 -4.41 17.58 -0.43
N SER A 6 -5.52 18.01 0.17
CA SER A 6 -5.73 17.98 1.62
C SER A 6 -5.96 16.57 2.15
N GLU A 7 -6.68 15.75 1.38
CA GLU A 7 -6.90 14.34 1.71
C GLU A 7 -5.59 13.56 1.60
N VAL A 8 -4.79 13.81 0.54
CA VAL A 8 -3.47 13.21 0.38
C VAL A 8 -2.52 13.60 1.52
N ALA A 9 -2.49 14.86 1.93
CA ALA A 9 -1.65 15.30 3.04
C ALA A 9 -2.05 14.62 4.37
N MET A 10 -3.35 14.43 4.60
CA MET A 10 -3.87 13.75 5.79
C MET A 10 -3.50 12.25 5.79
N ILE A 11 -3.56 11.61 4.62
CA ILE A 11 -3.11 10.22 4.42
C ILE A 11 -1.60 10.09 4.70
N VAL A 12 -0.77 11.02 4.18
CA VAL A 12 0.69 11.01 4.40
C VAL A 12 1.07 11.22 5.86
N SER A 13 0.44 12.17 6.56
CA SER A 13 0.69 12.36 8.00
C SER A 13 0.23 11.16 8.84
N SER A 14 -0.86 10.51 8.44
CA SER A 14 -1.32 9.28 9.09
C SER A 14 -0.33 8.14 8.85
N LEU A 15 0.20 8.00 7.63
CA LEU A 15 1.24 7.03 7.29
C LEU A 15 2.50 7.20 8.15
N GLN A 16 2.95 8.44 8.41
CA GLN A 16 4.14 8.71 9.22
C GLN A 16 3.96 8.43 10.73
N PHE A 17 2.76 8.61 11.27
CA PHE A 17 2.49 8.24 12.67
C PHE A 17 2.52 6.72 12.84
N LEU A 18 1.99 6.04 11.84
CA LEU A 18 1.84 4.60 11.81
C LEU A 18 3.19 3.87 11.62
N THR A 19 4.16 4.43 10.90
CA THR A 19 5.51 3.84 10.69
C THR A 19 6.37 3.59 11.92
N SER A 20 5.98 4.11 13.09
CA SER A 20 6.61 3.78 14.37
C SER A 20 6.28 2.36 14.89
N ASN A 21 5.38 1.66 14.21
CA ASN A 21 4.86 0.34 14.57
C ASN A 21 5.34 -0.72 13.57
N ALA A 22 5.80 -1.88 14.07
CA ALA A 22 6.39 -2.98 13.29
C ALA A 22 5.52 -3.44 12.10
N ALA A 23 4.18 -3.33 12.22
CA ALA A 23 3.25 -3.67 11.13
C ALA A 23 3.42 -2.79 9.87
N TYR A 24 3.85 -1.54 10.03
CA TYR A 24 4.03 -0.61 8.91
C TYR A 24 5.38 -0.79 8.22
N HIS A 25 6.37 -1.31 8.95
CA HIS A 25 7.63 -1.71 8.36
C HIS A 25 7.46 -2.94 7.47
N ASP A 26 6.70 -3.94 7.92
CA ASP A 26 6.34 -5.10 7.09
C ASP A 26 5.52 -4.66 5.87
N LEU A 27 4.55 -3.75 6.03
CA LEU A 27 3.80 -3.19 4.88
C LEU A 27 4.74 -2.53 3.85
N ALA A 28 5.72 -1.73 4.29
CA ALA A 28 6.71 -1.11 3.41
C ALA A 28 7.50 -2.17 2.63
N LEU A 29 7.94 -3.24 3.31
CA LEU A 29 8.66 -4.36 2.71
C LEU A 29 7.81 -5.05 1.64
N ARG A 30 6.54 -5.36 1.93
CA ARG A 30 5.64 -6.02 0.97
C ARG A 30 5.35 -5.16 -0.25
N CYS A 31 5.20 -3.85 -0.08
CA CYS A 31 5.09 -2.92 -1.20
C CYS A 31 6.36 -2.95 -2.09
N GLN A 32 7.55 -3.02 -1.49
CA GLN A 32 8.81 -3.08 -2.22
C GLN A 32 8.98 -4.41 -2.96
N GLU A 33 8.65 -5.54 -2.34
CA GLU A 33 8.67 -6.87 -2.97
C GLU A 33 7.74 -6.93 -4.18
N TYR A 34 6.49 -6.46 -4.04
CA TYR A 34 5.54 -6.39 -5.13
C TYR A 34 6.08 -5.59 -6.32
N LEU A 35 6.56 -4.37 -6.07
CA LEU A 35 7.12 -3.51 -7.12
C LEU A 35 8.36 -4.13 -7.76
N HIS A 36 9.18 -4.83 -6.98
CA HIS A 36 10.36 -5.52 -7.48
C HIS A 36 10.00 -6.66 -8.44
N TYR A 37 9.04 -7.51 -8.08
CA TYR A 37 8.60 -8.62 -8.93
C TYR A 37 7.88 -8.12 -10.19
N GLN A 38 7.11 -7.04 -10.07
CA GLN A 38 6.47 -6.39 -11.21
C GLN A 38 7.50 -5.87 -12.22
N GLN A 39 8.59 -5.23 -11.76
CA GLN A 39 9.67 -4.74 -12.64
C GLN A 39 10.47 -5.87 -13.29
N ARG A 40 10.68 -7.00 -12.59
CA ARG A 40 11.45 -8.14 -13.10
C ARG A 40 10.65 -9.09 -14.00
N GLY A 41 9.33 -8.94 -14.05
CA GLY A 41 8.46 -9.80 -14.86
C GLY A 41 8.37 -11.24 -14.37
N TRP A 42 8.59 -11.47 -13.06
CA TRP A 42 8.53 -12.81 -12.45
C TRP A 42 7.08 -13.19 -12.14
N ALA A 43 6.42 -13.87 -13.09
CA ALA A 43 4.98 -14.09 -13.08
C ALA A 43 4.46 -14.75 -11.79
N ASP A 44 5.06 -15.87 -11.38
CA ASP A 44 4.59 -16.66 -10.22
C ASP A 44 4.78 -15.90 -8.90
N GLN A 45 5.93 -15.23 -8.72
CA GLN A 45 6.22 -14.43 -7.53
C GLN A 45 5.38 -13.16 -7.50
N ARG A 46 5.04 -12.61 -8.68
CA ARG A 46 4.19 -11.42 -8.79
C ARG A 46 2.77 -11.71 -8.35
N GLU A 47 2.17 -12.82 -8.79
CA GLU A 47 0.81 -13.19 -8.41
C GLU A 47 0.67 -13.35 -6.89
N LEU A 48 1.59 -14.09 -6.26
CA LEU A 48 1.61 -14.24 -4.81
C LEU A 48 1.80 -12.92 -4.06
N ALA A 49 2.68 -12.04 -4.57
CA ALA A 49 2.89 -10.73 -3.96
C ALA A 49 1.70 -9.80 -4.15
N GLU A 50 1.00 -9.89 -5.28
CA GLU A 50 -0.21 -9.13 -5.57
C GLU A 50 -1.36 -9.51 -4.63
N ASP A 51 -1.62 -10.81 -4.46
CA ASP A 51 -2.64 -11.32 -3.53
C ASP A 51 -2.35 -10.93 -2.07
N MET A 52 -1.09 -11.04 -1.65
CA MET A 52 -0.67 -10.65 -0.31
C MET A 52 -0.85 -9.15 -0.10
N LEU A 53 -0.41 -8.35 -1.07
CA LEU A 53 -0.49 -6.90 -1.00
C LEU A 53 -1.95 -6.41 -1.05
N PHE A 54 -2.80 -7.05 -1.84
CA PHE A 54 -4.25 -6.80 -1.85
C PHE A 54 -4.82 -6.93 -0.45
N ASN A 55 -4.60 -8.07 0.22
CA ASN A 55 -5.14 -8.31 1.55
C ASN A 55 -4.63 -7.29 2.57
N LEU A 56 -3.33 -6.98 2.54
CA LEU A 56 -2.72 -6.02 3.45
C LEU A 56 -3.25 -4.59 3.24
N LEU A 57 -3.38 -4.15 1.99
CA LEU A 57 -3.86 -2.81 1.68
C LEU A 57 -5.35 -2.66 1.94
N VAL A 58 -6.16 -3.71 1.75
CA VAL A 58 -7.57 -3.71 2.15
C VAL A 58 -7.69 -3.53 3.66
N GLU A 59 -6.97 -4.32 4.46
CA GLU A 59 -6.99 -4.17 5.93
C GLU A 59 -6.48 -2.80 6.36
N TYR A 60 -5.43 -2.29 5.73
CA TYR A 60 -4.92 -0.95 6.00
C TYR A 60 -5.98 0.13 5.75
N LEU A 61 -6.60 0.12 4.57
CA LEU A 61 -7.65 1.08 4.21
C LEU A 61 -8.84 1.00 5.18
N VAL A 62 -9.24 -0.22 5.56
CA VAL A 62 -10.30 -0.44 6.55
C VAL A 62 -9.94 0.15 7.91
N ASN A 63 -8.71 -0.07 8.38
CA ASN A 63 -8.22 0.51 9.63
C ASN A 63 -8.13 2.04 9.59
N THR A 64 -7.94 2.63 8.41
CA THR A 64 -8.00 4.10 8.22
C THR A 64 -9.42 4.66 8.08
N GLY A 65 -10.46 3.81 8.13
CA GLY A 65 -11.86 4.21 8.11
C GLY A 65 -12.58 4.05 6.76
N VAL A 66 -11.94 3.44 5.76
CA VAL A 66 -12.60 3.11 4.49
C VAL A 66 -13.50 1.89 4.68
N PRO A 67 -14.78 1.90 4.28
CA PRO A 67 -15.62 0.70 4.34
C PRO A 67 -15.01 -0.45 3.54
N ARG A 68 -14.96 -1.66 4.11
CA ARG A 68 -14.36 -2.85 3.50
C ARG A 68 -14.77 -3.08 2.03
N PRO A 69 -16.07 -3.02 1.64
CA PRO A 69 -16.44 -3.22 0.24
C PRO A 69 -15.82 -2.19 -0.72
N LYS A 70 -15.61 -0.95 -0.24
CA LYS A 70 -14.95 0.11 -1.03
C LYS A 70 -13.44 -0.10 -1.09
N ALA A 71 -12.83 -0.57 0.00
CA ALA A 71 -11.41 -0.89 0.05
C ALA A 71 -11.07 -2.04 -0.90
N GLU A 72 -11.85 -3.13 -0.84
CA GLU A 72 -11.72 -4.28 -1.75
C GLU A 72 -11.89 -3.83 -3.20
N GLN A 73 -12.98 -3.13 -3.53
CA GLN A 73 -13.22 -2.62 -4.88
C GLN A 73 -12.08 -1.73 -5.40
N PHE A 74 -11.51 -0.89 -4.53
CA PHE A 74 -10.39 -0.03 -4.89
C PHE A 74 -9.12 -0.84 -5.18
N CYS A 75 -8.80 -1.82 -4.32
CA CYS A 75 -7.60 -2.65 -4.41
C CYS A 75 -7.68 -3.74 -5.50
N THR A 76 -8.87 -4.14 -5.97
CA THR A 76 -9.00 -5.09 -7.09
C THR A 76 -8.48 -4.50 -8.42
N ASN A 77 -8.35 -3.18 -8.51
CA ASN A 77 -7.67 -2.55 -9.65
C ASN A 77 -6.15 -2.55 -9.43
N GLY A 78 -5.43 -3.31 -10.25
CA GLY A 78 -3.97 -3.43 -10.18
C GLY A 78 -3.21 -2.11 -10.33
N ASP A 79 -3.74 -1.13 -11.07
CA ASP A 79 -3.14 0.20 -11.18
C ASP A 79 -3.21 0.95 -9.84
N ASN A 80 -4.36 0.89 -9.17
CA ASN A 80 -4.55 1.49 -7.86
C ASN A 80 -3.66 0.81 -6.80
N LEU A 81 -3.55 -0.51 -6.88
CA LEU A 81 -2.70 -1.31 -6.00
C LEU A 81 -1.21 -0.91 -6.17
N THR A 82 -0.77 -0.78 -7.42
CA THR A 82 0.58 -0.31 -7.77
C THR A 82 0.82 1.11 -7.26
N GLU A 83 -0.14 2.02 -7.48
CA GLU A 83 -0.01 3.41 -7.04
C GLU A 83 0.10 3.52 -5.51
N LEU A 84 -0.71 2.75 -4.77
CA LEU A 84 -0.59 2.68 -3.31
C LEU A 84 0.77 2.13 -2.88
N ALA A 85 1.23 1.04 -3.50
CA ALA A 85 2.53 0.44 -3.20
C ALA A 85 3.68 1.45 -3.40
N MET A 86 3.65 2.21 -4.49
CA MET A 86 4.63 3.25 -4.77
C MET A 86 4.60 4.38 -3.73
N ARG A 87 3.40 4.87 -3.39
CA ARG A 87 3.24 5.97 -2.42
C ARG A 87 3.67 5.56 -1.02
N ILE A 88 3.32 4.35 -0.58
CA ILE A 88 3.73 3.80 0.71
C ILE A 88 5.24 3.61 0.72
N SER A 89 5.82 2.91 -0.27
CA SER A 89 7.27 2.73 -0.36
C SER A 89 8.05 4.05 -0.37
N SER A 90 7.53 5.08 -1.04
CA SER A 90 8.15 6.41 -1.09
C SER A 90 8.01 7.18 0.22
N THR A 91 6.93 6.97 0.98
CA THR A 91 6.67 7.68 2.24
C THR A 91 7.38 7.04 3.41
N LEU A 92 7.47 5.70 3.42
CA LEU A 92 8.09 4.94 4.51
C LEU A 92 9.60 4.75 4.30
N GLY A 93 10.11 5.05 3.10
CA GLY A 93 11.53 4.91 2.75
C GLY A 93 11.93 3.46 2.49
N PRO A 94 13.21 3.21 2.15
CA PRO A 94 13.72 1.84 2.05
C PRO A 94 13.54 1.14 3.40
N ALA A 95 12.94 -0.06 3.40
CA ALA A 95 12.97 -0.91 4.57
C ALA A 95 14.44 -1.36 4.73
N ILE A 96 15.20 -0.70 5.58
CA ILE A 96 16.55 -1.13 5.91
C ILE A 96 16.37 -2.37 6.79
N ALA A 97 16.58 -3.54 6.19
CA ALA A 97 16.70 -4.81 6.89
C ALA A 97 17.94 -4.83 7.81
#